data_AF-A0A5F5PMY8-F1
#
_entry.id   AF-A0A5F5PMY8-F1
#
_cell.length_a   1.000
_cell.length_b   1.000
_cell.length_c   1.000
_cell.angle_alpha   90.00
_cell.angle_beta   90.00
_cell.angle_gamma   90.00
#
_symmetry.space_group_name_H-M   'P 1'
#
loop_
_entity.id
_entity.type
_entity.pdbx_description
1 polymer ?
#
loop_
_entity_poly.entity_id
_entity_poly.type
_entity_poly.pdbx_seq_one_letter_code
_entity_poly.pdbx_strand_id
1 'polypeptide(L)'
;MTANTDGQGVCGQVAKWPLLAAASTNRRHSCLTMNLLLLAMGLILLGGPHALHMGPGDPNFDEKLVKGKWFSVALASNEPKFIAKDTDMKFFIHKIQVTPESLQFHFHRKVRGMCVPTMMTAHKTKKKFQYTVNHSGHKTIFLEKVDPKHFVIFCAHSMKHGKETVVVTLFSRTPTVSPDVMWMFKKYCKTHGIHASNIVDLTQTDRCLHARH
;
A
#
# COMPACT_ATOMS: atom_id res chain seq x y z
N MET A 1 -0.97 -59.75 53.79
CA MET A 1 -0.07 -58.58 53.70
C MET A 1 -0.98 -57.35 53.79
N THR A 2 -1.33 -56.99 55.03
CA THR A 2 -0.68 -55.93 55.84
C THR A 2 -1.01 -54.55 55.26
N ALA A 3 -2.04 -53.88 55.79
CA ALA A 3 -2.00 -53.01 56.99
C ALA A 3 -1.40 -51.63 56.61
N ASN A 4 -1.80 -50.48 57.12
CA ASN A 4 -2.77 -50.02 58.13
C ASN A 4 -2.80 -48.48 57.96
N THR A 5 -3.95 -47.80 58.11
CA THR A 5 -4.28 -46.82 59.19
C THR A 5 -3.54 -45.48 59.10
N ASP A 6 -4.01 -44.31 59.54
CA ASP A 6 -4.99 -43.83 60.54
C ASP A 6 -5.53 -42.46 60.03
N GLY A 7 -6.75 -41.99 60.31
CA GLY A 7 -7.26 -41.58 61.62
C GLY A 7 -6.77 -40.14 61.91
N GLN A 8 -7.56 -39.08 62.06
CA GLN A 8 -8.58 -38.69 63.04
C GLN A 8 -8.81 -37.17 62.76
N GLY A 9 -9.88 -36.46 63.10
CA GLY A 9 -10.91 -36.66 64.11
C GLY A 9 -11.98 -35.55 64.01
N VAL A 10 -12.87 -35.58 65.01
CA VAL A 10 -14.28 -35.15 65.01
C VAL A 10 -14.50 -33.96 65.95
N CYS A 11 -15.63 -33.25 65.76
CA CYS A 11 -16.38 -32.38 66.70
C CYS A 11 -15.74 -31.04 67.15
N GLY A 12 -16.46 -29.92 67.22
CA GLY A 12 -17.90 -29.72 67.04
C GLY A 12 -18.41 -28.29 67.32
N GLN A 13 -19.75 -28.20 67.41
CA GLN A 13 -20.61 -27.16 68.00
C GLN A 13 -20.95 -25.89 67.18
N VAL A 14 -21.99 -26.07 66.34
CA VAL A 14 -23.35 -25.49 66.40
C VAL A 14 -23.57 -24.04 66.90
N ALA A 15 -24.34 -23.33 66.05
CA ALA A 15 -25.34 -22.27 66.33
C ALA A 15 -24.89 -20.80 66.33
N LYS A 16 -25.30 -20.07 65.28
CA LYS A 16 -26.46 -19.15 65.30
C LYS A 16 -26.53 -18.38 63.98
N TRP A 17 -27.67 -18.45 63.29
CA TRP A 17 -28.17 -17.31 62.51
C TRP A 17 -28.69 -16.26 63.51
N PRO A 18 -28.73 -14.94 63.23
CA PRO A 18 -29.21 -14.40 61.94
C PRO A 18 -28.64 -13.02 61.50
N LEU A 19 -29.24 -12.51 60.41
CA LEU A 19 -29.41 -11.09 60.00
C LEU A 19 -28.25 -10.35 59.28
N LEU A 20 -28.46 -10.21 57.96
CA LEU A 20 -28.36 -8.99 57.13
C LEU A 20 -27.43 -7.86 57.61
N ALA A 21 -26.36 -7.62 56.85
CA ALA A 21 -25.87 -6.26 56.59
C ALA A 21 -25.22 -6.21 55.20
N ALA A 22 -25.72 -5.29 54.38
CA ALA A 22 -25.28 -5.05 53.01
C ALA A 22 -23.85 -4.49 52.95
N ALA A 23 -23.05 -4.93 51.98
CA ALA A 23 -21.86 -4.22 51.54
C ALA A 23 -21.87 -4.13 50.01
N SER A 24 -21.86 -2.89 49.55
CA SER A 24 -22.08 -2.44 48.19
C SER A 24 -21.08 -3.04 47.20
N THR A 25 -21.59 -3.60 46.10
CA THR A 25 -20.80 -3.90 44.92
C THR A 25 -20.18 -2.61 44.38
N ASN A 26 -18.86 -2.63 44.32
CA ASN A 26 -17.97 -1.54 43.98
C ASN A 26 -18.16 -1.11 42.52
N ARG A 27 -19.11 -0.18 42.31
CA ARG A 27 -19.50 0.40 41.01
C ARG A 27 -18.38 1.24 40.34
N ARG A 28 -17.24 1.44 41.02
CA ARG A 28 -16.15 2.32 40.54
C ARG A 28 -15.12 1.62 39.64
N HIS A 29 -14.88 0.31 39.81
CA HIS A 29 -13.91 -0.42 38.95
C HIS A 29 -14.44 -0.72 37.54
N SER A 30 -15.76 -0.80 37.37
CA SER A 30 -16.38 -1.12 36.07
C SER A 30 -16.42 0.07 35.09
N CYS A 31 -16.33 1.31 35.60
CA CYS A 31 -16.41 2.52 34.78
C CYS A 31 -15.06 2.89 34.15
N LEU A 32 -13.96 2.72 34.90
CA LEU A 32 -12.60 3.00 34.44
C LEU A 32 -12.15 2.06 33.32
N THR A 33 -12.54 0.79 33.38
CA THR A 33 -12.25 -0.23 32.36
C THR A 33 -13.02 0.02 31.04
N MET A 34 -14.27 0.46 31.14
CA MET A 34 -15.12 0.76 29.97
C MET A 34 -14.64 1.99 29.19
N ASN A 35 -14.20 3.05 29.88
CA ASN A 35 -13.62 4.23 29.22
C ASN A 35 -12.26 3.95 28.57
N LEU A 36 -11.44 3.07 29.14
CA LEU A 36 -10.15 2.69 28.56
C LEU A 36 -10.33 1.87 27.26
N LEU A 37 -11.32 0.97 27.25
CA LEU A 37 -11.71 0.20 26.07
C LEU A 37 -12.28 1.09 24.94
N LEU A 38 -13.09 2.10 25.29
CA LEU A 38 -13.62 3.08 24.33
C LEU A 38 -12.51 3.98 23.74
N LEU A 39 -11.53 4.39 24.55
CA LEU A 39 -10.35 5.12 24.09
C LEU A 39 -9.48 4.27 23.16
N ALA A 40 -9.27 2.98 23.49
CA ALA A 40 -8.52 2.06 22.64
C ALA A 40 -9.24 1.77 21.31
N MET A 41 -10.56 1.59 21.32
CA MET A 41 -11.39 1.44 20.11
C MET A 41 -11.40 2.73 19.27
N GLY A 42 -11.41 3.91 19.90
CA GLY A 42 -11.35 5.20 19.21
C GLY A 42 -10.00 5.50 18.55
N LEU A 43 -8.90 5.05 19.15
CA LEU A 43 -7.55 5.17 18.58
C LEU A 43 -7.32 4.26 17.36
N ILE A 44 -7.99 3.09 17.30
CA ILE A 44 -7.94 2.21 16.12
C ILE A 44 -8.68 2.83 14.93
N LEU A 45 -9.69 3.68 15.15
CA LEU A 45 -10.47 4.32 14.08
C LEU A 45 -9.83 5.56 13.43
N LEU A 46 -8.80 6.15 14.02
CA LEU A 46 -8.13 7.33 13.46
C LEU A 46 -7.10 6.97 12.37
N GLY A 47 -6.71 5.69 12.27
CA GLY A 47 -5.91 5.16 11.19
C GLY A 47 -6.80 4.62 10.08
N GLY A 48 -7.34 5.49 9.22
CA GLY A 48 -7.91 5.03 7.95
C GLY A 48 -6.85 4.18 7.21
N PRO A 49 -7.23 3.08 6.52
CA PRO A 49 -6.29 2.14 5.93
C PRO A 49 -5.57 2.81 4.75
N HIS A 50 -4.52 3.58 5.05
CA HIS A 50 -3.53 3.92 4.04
C HIS A 50 -2.76 2.62 3.80
N ALA A 51 -2.99 2.01 2.64
CA ALA A 51 -2.28 0.80 2.26
C ALA A 51 -0.77 1.04 2.37
N LEU A 52 -0.12 0.23 3.20
CA LEU A 52 1.28 0.42 3.56
C LEU A 52 2.17 0.05 2.36
N HIS A 53 3.00 0.99 1.94
CA HIS A 53 3.99 0.80 0.89
C HIS A 53 5.21 0.05 1.45
N MET A 54 5.17 -1.29 1.39
CA MET A 54 6.26 -2.16 1.86
C MET A 54 7.38 -2.33 0.83
N GLY A 55 7.10 -2.00 -0.43
CA GLY A 55 7.99 -2.25 -1.55
C GLY A 55 8.07 -3.73 -1.95
N PRO A 56 9.12 -4.12 -2.70
CA PRO A 56 9.31 -5.49 -3.18
C PRO A 56 9.25 -6.52 -2.06
N GLY A 57 8.84 -7.76 -2.40
CA GLY A 57 8.76 -8.86 -1.42
C GLY A 57 10.10 -9.18 -0.75
N ASP A 58 11.22 -8.81 -1.37
CA ASP A 58 12.55 -8.83 -0.77
C ASP A 58 12.93 -7.42 -0.26
N PRO A 59 13.10 -7.22 1.06
CA PRO A 59 13.49 -5.93 1.63
C PRO A 59 14.91 -5.48 1.26
N ASN A 60 15.73 -6.38 0.69
CA ASN A 60 17.08 -6.11 0.22
C ASN A 60 17.19 -6.09 -1.31
N PHE A 61 16.06 -6.01 -2.01
CA PHE A 61 16.02 -5.90 -3.46
C PHE A 61 16.97 -4.81 -3.98
N ASP A 62 17.85 -5.16 -4.93
CA ASP A 62 18.71 -4.19 -5.60
C ASP A 62 17.91 -3.39 -6.64
N GLU A 63 17.58 -2.15 -6.29
CA GLU A 63 16.89 -1.20 -7.17
C GLU A 63 17.59 -0.99 -8.52
N LYS A 64 18.90 -1.25 -8.64
CA LYS A 64 19.61 -1.16 -9.94
C LYS A 64 19.03 -2.13 -10.98
N LEU A 65 18.39 -3.21 -10.55
CA LEU A 65 17.77 -4.20 -11.44
C LEU A 65 16.55 -3.65 -12.19
N VAL A 66 15.97 -2.51 -11.78
CA VAL A 66 14.90 -1.84 -12.56
C VAL A 66 15.43 -1.08 -13.77
N LYS A 67 16.75 -0.94 -13.92
CA LYS A 67 17.38 -0.30 -15.08
C LYS A 67 16.96 -0.98 -16.39
N GLY A 68 16.83 -0.17 -17.45
CA GLY A 68 16.66 -0.65 -18.82
C GLY A 68 15.33 -0.25 -19.45
N LYS A 69 15.04 -0.87 -20.60
CA LYS A 69 13.82 -0.61 -21.38
C LYS A 69 12.61 -1.28 -20.74
N TRP A 70 11.46 -0.60 -20.85
CA TRP A 70 10.17 -1.05 -20.32
C TRP A 70 9.04 -0.64 -21.27
N PHE A 71 7.85 -1.24 -21.12
CA PHE A 71 6.62 -0.90 -21.84
C PHE A 71 5.52 -0.57 -20.83
N SER A 72 4.75 0.49 -21.08
CA SER A 72 3.54 0.77 -20.30
C SER A 72 2.46 -0.24 -20.65
N VAL A 73 1.93 -0.96 -19.67
CA VAL A 73 0.92 -2.01 -19.88
C VAL A 73 -0.40 -1.64 -19.25
N ALA A 74 -0.41 -1.11 -18.03
CA ALA A 74 -1.63 -0.65 -17.38
C ALA A 74 -1.39 0.59 -16.54
N LEU A 75 -2.45 1.37 -16.37
CA LEU A 75 -2.47 2.61 -15.60
C LEU A 75 -3.78 2.67 -14.83
N ALA A 76 -3.72 3.05 -13.56
CA ALA A 76 -4.88 3.19 -12.70
C ALA A 76 -4.79 4.47 -11.87
N SER A 77 -5.93 5.09 -11.54
CA SER A 77 -5.95 6.23 -10.63
C SER A 77 -7.27 6.35 -9.88
N ASN A 78 -7.24 6.88 -8.66
CA ASN A 78 -8.45 7.27 -7.93
C ASN A 78 -9.10 8.55 -8.52
N GLU A 79 -8.46 9.18 -9.50
CA GLU A 79 -8.87 10.45 -10.10
C GLU A 79 -8.95 10.29 -11.63
N PRO A 80 -10.17 10.10 -12.20
CA PRO A 80 -10.38 9.67 -13.58
C PRO A 80 -9.71 10.54 -14.66
N LYS A 81 -9.50 11.83 -14.43
CA LYS A 81 -8.84 12.72 -15.40
C LYS A 81 -7.42 12.26 -15.77
N PHE A 82 -6.69 11.57 -14.87
CA PHE A 82 -5.33 11.07 -15.13
C PHE A 82 -5.30 9.85 -16.06
N ILE A 83 -6.43 9.20 -16.27
CA ILE A 83 -6.56 7.97 -17.08
C ILE A 83 -7.48 8.14 -18.30
N ALA A 84 -8.12 9.30 -18.44
CA ALA A 84 -9.01 9.65 -19.56
C ALA A 84 -8.32 9.45 -20.92
N LYS A 85 -9.08 9.02 -21.94
CA LYS A 85 -8.56 8.57 -23.25
C LYS A 85 -7.56 9.56 -23.87
N ASP A 86 -7.92 10.82 -23.94
CA ASP A 86 -7.18 11.88 -24.65
C ASP A 86 -6.48 12.86 -23.71
N THR A 87 -6.07 12.40 -22.53
CA THR A 87 -5.30 13.23 -21.61
C THR A 87 -3.81 13.25 -21.97
N ASP A 88 -3.26 14.46 -22.10
CA ASP A 88 -1.81 14.70 -22.19
C ASP A 88 -1.06 14.31 -20.90
N MET A 89 -1.79 13.90 -19.85
CA MET A 89 -1.23 13.43 -18.57
C MET A 89 -0.79 11.96 -18.60
N LYS A 90 -1.03 11.22 -19.70
CA LYS A 90 -0.54 9.85 -19.88
C LYS A 90 0.92 9.85 -20.33
N PHE A 91 1.73 9.13 -19.59
CA PHE A 91 3.14 8.91 -19.91
C PHE A 91 3.37 7.44 -20.30
N PHE A 92 4.07 7.24 -21.41
CA PHE A 92 4.44 5.92 -21.92
C PHE A 92 5.93 5.68 -21.68
N ILE A 93 6.27 4.74 -20.81
CA ILE A 93 7.67 4.49 -20.42
C ILE A 93 8.47 3.97 -21.62
N HIS A 94 9.67 4.52 -21.79
CA HIS A 94 10.67 4.02 -22.73
C HIS A 94 11.79 3.29 -21.97
N LYS A 95 12.42 3.95 -21.00
CA LYS A 95 13.50 3.37 -20.18
C LYS A 95 13.56 3.97 -18.78
N ILE A 96 14.08 3.20 -17.85
CA ILE A 96 14.47 3.65 -16.51
C ILE A 96 15.99 3.63 -16.42
N GLN A 97 16.57 4.73 -15.97
CA GLN A 97 17.97 4.81 -15.56
C GLN A 97 18.02 4.90 -14.04
N VAL A 98 19.04 4.29 -13.45
CA VAL A 98 19.26 4.26 -12.01
C VAL A 98 20.61 4.90 -11.72
N THR A 99 20.60 5.88 -10.83
CA THR A 99 21.79 6.53 -10.28
C THR A 99 21.88 6.22 -8.78
N PRO A 100 23.00 6.53 -8.11
CA PRO A 100 23.10 6.37 -6.66
C PRO A 100 21.99 7.10 -5.90
N GLU A 101 21.53 8.25 -6.41
CA GLU A 101 20.61 9.14 -5.69
C GLU A 101 19.19 9.19 -6.27
N SER A 102 18.94 8.63 -7.45
CA SER A 102 17.65 8.80 -8.13
C SER A 102 17.33 7.72 -9.17
N LEU A 103 16.03 7.60 -9.47
CA LEU A 103 15.52 6.99 -10.70
C LEU A 103 15.20 8.07 -11.72
N GLN A 104 15.66 7.90 -12.95
CA GLN A 104 15.28 8.75 -14.08
C GLN A 104 14.38 7.96 -15.01
N PHE A 105 13.13 8.40 -15.13
CA PHE A 105 12.14 7.81 -16.01
C PHE A 105 12.10 8.62 -17.30
N HIS A 106 12.37 7.94 -18.42
CA HIS A 106 12.27 8.51 -19.76
C HIS A 106 10.97 8.01 -20.38
N PHE A 107 10.09 8.94 -20.72
CA PHE A 107 8.76 8.67 -21.26
C PHE A 107 8.57 9.32 -22.63
N HIS A 108 7.49 8.93 -23.28
CA HIS A 108 6.83 9.73 -24.29
C HIS A 108 5.47 10.18 -23.77
N ARG A 109 5.06 11.39 -24.14
CA ARG A 109 3.68 11.88 -23.95
C ARG A 109 3.10 12.27 -25.31
N LYS A 110 1.79 12.20 -25.43
CA LYS A 110 1.10 12.73 -26.60
C LYS A 110 0.85 14.21 -26.40
N VAL A 111 1.19 15.01 -27.41
CA VAL A 111 0.89 16.43 -27.48
C VAL A 111 0.32 16.69 -28.87
N ARG A 112 -0.97 17.01 -28.95
CA ARG A 112 -1.68 17.19 -30.24
C ARG A 112 -1.48 15.99 -31.19
N GLY A 113 -1.54 14.77 -30.64
CA GLY A 113 -1.35 13.52 -31.39
C GLY A 113 0.10 13.11 -31.65
N MET A 114 1.08 13.99 -31.44
CA MET A 114 2.50 13.69 -31.64
C MET A 114 3.16 13.12 -30.38
N CYS A 115 4.05 12.15 -30.56
CA CYS A 115 4.81 11.53 -29.47
C CYS A 115 6.06 12.35 -29.16
N VAL A 116 6.05 13.05 -28.03
CA VAL A 116 7.15 13.92 -27.59
C VAL A 116 7.90 13.28 -26.42
N PRO A 117 9.24 13.16 -26.47
CA PRO A 117 10.01 12.64 -25.36
C PRO A 117 9.94 13.58 -24.15
N THR A 118 9.93 13.00 -22.95
CA THR A 118 9.95 13.73 -21.69
C THR A 118 10.63 12.90 -20.61
N MET A 119 11.10 13.55 -19.55
CA MET A 119 11.85 12.90 -18.48
C MET A 119 11.32 13.35 -17.12
N MET A 120 11.33 12.43 -16.16
CA MET A 120 11.05 12.70 -14.76
C MET A 120 12.15 12.08 -13.90
N THR A 121 12.76 12.88 -13.03
CA THR A 121 13.72 12.40 -12.03
C THR A 121 12.99 12.22 -10.70
N ALA A 122 13.15 11.06 -10.06
CA ALA A 122 12.64 10.77 -8.74
C ALA A 122 13.82 10.46 -7.80
N HIS A 123 14.07 11.34 -6.85
CA HIS A 123 15.18 11.26 -5.91
C HIS A 123 14.85 10.30 -4.78
N LYS A 124 15.81 9.45 -4.41
CA LYS A 124 15.67 8.52 -3.28
C LYS A 124 15.45 9.29 -1.98
N THR A 125 14.61 8.78 -1.10
CA THR A 125 14.49 9.29 0.26
C THR A 125 15.31 8.43 1.23
N LYS A 126 15.26 8.76 2.52
CA LYS A 126 15.84 7.91 3.58
C LYS A 126 15.11 6.56 3.72
N LYS A 127 13.89 6.43 3.18
CA LYS A 127 13.11 5.19 3.21
C LYS A 127 13.41 4.39 1.94
N LYS A 128 13.68 3.09 2.10
CA LYS A 128 13.87 2.17 0.97
C LYS A 128 12.65 2.21 0.05
N PHE A 129 12.90 2.08 -1.27
CA PHE A 129 11.85 1.99 -2.28
C PHE A 129 10.92 3.21 -2.37
N GLN A 130 11.28 4.32 -1.73
CA GLN A 130 10.53 5.57 -1.76
C GLN A 130 11.35 6.67 -2.43
N TYR A 131 10.68 7.45 -3.27
CA TYR A 131 11.28 8.52 -4.06
C TYR A 131 10.41 9.77 -4.08
N THR A 132 10.98 10.95 -4.37
CA THR A 132 10.26 12.21 -4.54
C THR A 132 10.67 12.90 -5.84
N VAL A 133 9.71 13.52 -6.54
CA VAL A 133 9.96 14.17 -7.85
C VAL A 133 10.32 15.65 -7.70
N ASN A 134 9.87 16.29 -6.63
CA ASN A 134 10.18 17.69 -6.31
C ASN A 134 10.70 17.77 -4.87
N HIS A 135 11.60 18.72 -4.58
CA HIS A 135 12.08 18.98 -3.22
C HIS A 135 10.97 19.38 -2.23
N SER A 136 9.78 19.78 -2.72
CA SER A 136 8.62 20.09 -1.88
C SER A 136 7.86 18.87 -1.33
N GLY A 137 8.19 17.64 -1.76
CA GLY A 137 7.58 16.41 -1.24
C GLY A 137 6.11 16.19 -1.62
N HIS A 138 5.51 17.06 -2.42
CA HIS A 138 4.09 16.94 -2.81
C HIS A 138 3.78 15.72 -3.68
N LYS A 139 4.80 15.13 -4.31
CA LYS A 139 4.67 13.90 -5.11
C LYS A 139 5.68 12.87 -4.63
N THR A 140 5.18 11.79 -4.07
CA THR A 140 5.96 10.64 -3.60
C THR A 140 5.70 9.45 -4.53
N ILE A 141 6.75 8.74 -4.91
CA ILE A 141 6.69 7.53 -5.73
C ILE A 141 7.23 6.38 -4.89
N PHE A 142 6.60 5.22 -5.03
CA PHE A 142 6.97 4.00 -4.35
C PHE A 142 7.20 2.89 -5.39
N LEU A 143 8.30 2.15 -5.26
CA LEU A 143 8.54 0.92 -6.00
C LEU A 143 7.86 -0.22 -5.24
N GLU A 144 6.91 -0.92 -5.86
CA GLU A 144 5.98 -1.81 -5.14
C GLU A 144 6.24 -3.29 -5.34
N LYS A 145 6.07 -3.77 -6.57
CA LYS A 145 6.27 -5.18 -6.90
C LYS A 145 7.13 -5.23 -8.13
N VAL A 146 8.12 -6.10 -8.11
CA VAL A 146 9.10 -6.18 -9.19
C VAL A 146 9.51 -7.61 -9.41
N ASP A 147 9.47 -7.99 -10.68
CA ASP A 147 10.25 -9.07 -11.23
C ASP A 147 11.12 -8.43 -12.32
N PRO A 148 12.44 -8.28 -12.10
CA PRO A 148 13.31 -7.54 -13.02
C PRO A 148 13.28 -8.04 -14.47
N LYS A 149 12.92 -9.30 -14.69
CA LYS A 149 12.84 -9.93 -16.01
C LYS A 149 11.47 -9.78 -16.67
N HIS A 150 10.43 -9.46 -15.91
CA HIS A 150 9.05 -9.51 -16.39
C HIS A 150 8.29 -8.19 -16.19
N PHE A 151 8.19 -7.67 -14.97
CA PHE A 151 7.33 -6.52 -14.67
C PHE A 151 7.82 -5.65 -13.50
N VAL A 152 7.33 -4.42 -13.43
CA VAL A 152 7.46 -3.56 -12.27
C VAL A 152 6.19 -2.73 -12.06
N ILE A 153 5.76 -2.61 -10.80
CA ILE A 153 4.65 -1.76 -10.36
C ILE A 153 5.21 -0.60 -9.55
N PHE A 154 4.77 0.61 -9.90
CA PHE A 154 4.99 1.82 -9.10
C PHE A 154 3.65 2.36 -8.62
N CYS A 155 3.61 2.89 -7.40
CA CYS A 155 2.52 3.69 -6.89
C CYS A 155 3.00 5.13 -6.66
N ALA A 156 2.23 6.13 -7.09
CA ALA A 156 2.53 7.53 -6.90
C ALA A 156 1.40 8.22 -6.15
N HIS A 157 1.75 8.93 -5.09
CA HIS A 157 0.86 9.76 -4.30
C HIS A 157 1.18 11.22 -4.57
N SER A 158 0.16 12.02 -4.86
CA SER A 158 0.29 13.45 -5.08
C SER A 158 -0.75 14.20 -4.27
N MET A 159 -0.31 15.13 -3.42
CA MET A 159 -1.19 16.01 -2.66
C MET A 159 -1.33 17.36 -3.35
N LYS A 160 -2.56 17.78 -3.65
CA LYS A 160 -2.85 19.12 -4.18
C LYS A 160 -4.15 19.65 -3.59
N HIS A 161 -4.11 20.84 -2.98
CA HIS A 161 -5.27 21.50 -2.34
C HIS A 161 -6.01 20.58 -1.35
N GLY A 162 -5.28 19.84 -0.51
CA GLY A 162 -5.85 18.90 0.46
C GLY A 162 -6.44 17.61 -0.13
N LYS A 163 -6.43 17.45 -1.46
CA LYS A 163 -6.87 16.22 -2.14
C LYS A 163 -5.68 15.34 -2.51
N GLU A 164 -5.76 14.08 -2.13
CA GLU A 164 -4.81 13.05 -2.56
C GLU A 164 -5.21 12.47 -3.92
N THR A 165 -4.23 12.41 -4.82
CA THR A 165 -4.30 11.65 -6.06
C THR A 165 -3.35 10.47 -5.96
N VAL A 166 -3.87 9.27 -6.21
CA VAL A 166 -3.11 8.03 -6.33
C VAL A 166 -3.06 7.61 -7.78
N VAL A 167 -1.88 7.28 -8.28
CA VAL A 167 -1.66 6.71 -9.62
C VAL A 167 -0.82 5.46 -9.49
N VAL A 168 -1.30 4.34 -10.04
CA VAL A 168 -0.55 3.08 -10.07
C VAL A 168 -0.24 2.73 -11.52
N THR A 169 1.01 2.39 -11.81
CA THR A 169 1.48 2.02 -13.15
C THR A 169 2.07 0.62 -13.15
N LEU A 170 1.70 -0.17 -14.15
CA LEU A 170 2.32 -1.45 -14.46
C LEU A 170 3.18 -1.30 -15.72
N PHE A 171 4.47 -1.58 -15.57
CA PHE A 171 5.40 -1.68 -16.68
C PHE A 171 5.86 -3.13 -16.87
N SER A 172 6.17 -3.50 -18.11
CA SER A 172 6.62 -4.83 -18.49
C SER A 172 7.86 -4.79 -19.37
N ARG A 173 8.69 -5.84 -19.33
CA ARG A 173 9.82 -6.01 -20.26
C ARG A 173 9.35 -6.29 -21.69
N THR A 174 8.12 -6.80 -21.85
CA THR A 174 7.47 -7.06 -23.13
C THR A 174 6.27 -6.12 -23.34
N PRO A 175 5.76 -5.97 -24.58
CA PRO A 175 4.59 -5.12 -24.85
C PRO A 175 3.29 -5.52 -24.11
N THR A 176 3.22 -6.74 -23.58
CA THR A 176 2.09 -7.30 -22.82
C THR A 176 2.58 -7.98 -21.52
N VAL A 177 1.64 -8.47 -20.70
CA VAL A 177 1.90 -9.28 -19.49
C VAL A 177 0.98 -10.49 -19.46
N SER A 178 1.29 -11.48 -18.63
CA SER A 178 0.38 -12.60 -18.37
C SER A 178 -0.89 -12.15 -17.63
N PRO A 179 -1.99 -12.93 -17.72
CA PRO A 179 -3.20 -12.68 -16.94
C PRO A 179 -2.96 -12.58 -15.43
N ASP A 180 -2.05 -13.39 -14.88
CA ASP A 180 -1.74 -13.40 -13.44
C ASP A 180 -1.11 -12.08 -12.97
N VAL A 181 -0.19 -11.52 -13.78
CA VAL A 181 0.44 -10.22 -13.49
C VAL A 181 -0.61 -9.10 -13.56
N MET A 182 -1.51 -9.14 -14.55
CA MET A 182 -2.61 -8.18 -14.66
C MET A 182 -3.60 -8.30 -13.48
N TRP A 183 -3.93 -9.53 -13.06
CA TRP A 183 -4.77 -9.78 -11.90
C TRP A 183 -4.14 -9.24 -10.61
N MET A 184 -2.85 -9.51 -10.40
CA MET A 184 -2.09 -8.98 -9.27
C MET A 184 -2.09 -7.44 -9.25
N PHE A 185 -1.91 -6.80 -10.41
CA PHE A 185 -1.99 -5.35 -10.55
C PHE A 185 -3.37 -4.82 -10.17
N LYS A 186 -4.45 -5.43 -10.67
CA LYS A 186 -5.83 -5.05 -10.31
C LYS A 186 -6.11 -5.21 -8.82
N LYS A 187 -5.65 -6.31 -8.22
CA LYS A 187 -5.76 -6.56 -6.77
C LYS A 187 -5.03 -5.49 -5.97
N TYR A 188 -3.83 -5.12 -6.39
CA TYR A 188 -3.06 -4.03 -5.79
C TYR A 188 -3.79 -2.68 -5.92
N CYS A 189 -4.32 -2.33 -7.09
CA CYS A 189 -5.09 -1.09 -7.26
C CYS A 189 -6.28 -1.00 -6.28
N LYS A 190 -6.98 -2.12 -6.07
CA LYS A 190 -8.11 -2.20 -5.12
C LYS A 190 -7.70 -1.92 -3.68
N THR A 191 -6.51 -2.36 -3.24
CA THR A 191 -6.02 -2.07 -1.87
C THR A 191 -5.74 -0.58 -1.66
N HIS A 192 -5.53 0.19 -2.74
CA HIS A 192 -5.36 1.64 -2.71
C HIS A 192 -6.66 2.40 -3.03
N GLY A 193 -7.83 1.76 -2.89
CA GLY A 193 -9.13 2.40 -3.08
C GLY A 193 -9.45 2.76 -4.55
N ILE A 194 -8.70 2.22 -5.52
CA ILE A 194 -8.96 2.48 -6.93
C ILE A 194 -10.03 1.50 -7.43
N HIS A 195 -11.14 2.06 -7.92
CA HIS A 195 -12.22 1.28 -8.49
C HIS A 195 -11.80 0.60 -9.81
N ALA A 196 -12.36 -0.57 -10.10
CA ALA A 196 -11.99 -1.36 -11.28
C ALA A 196 -12.24 -0.63 -12.61
N SER A 197 -13.27 0.22 -12.67
CA SER A 197 -13.54 1.08 -13.85
C SER A 197 -12.44 2.12 -14.10
N ASN A 198 -11.62 2.42 -13.10
CA ASN A 198 -10.54 3.39 -13.18
C ASN A 198 -9.18 2.72 -13.42
N ILE A 199 -9.21 1.51 -14.00
CA ILE A 199 -8.04 0.77 -14.43
C ILE A 199 -8.08 0.67 -15.95
N VAL A 200 -7.04 1.16 -16.61
CA VAL A 200 -6.93 1.20 -18.07
C VAL A 200 -5.84 0.22 -18.51
N ASP A 201 -6.22 -0.69 -19.40
CA ASP A 201 -5.29 -1.50 -20.17
C ASP A 201 -4.76 -0.67 -21.34
N LEU A 202 -3.44 -0.43 -21.35
CA LEU A 202 -2.78 0.38 -22.37
C LEU A 202 -2.31 -0.46 -23.56
N THR A 203 -2.38 -1.78 -23.50
CA THR A 203 -1.82 -2.67 -24.54
C THR A 203 -2.46 -2.46 -25.92
N GLN A 204 -3.74 -2.08 -25.94
CA GLN A 204 -4.51 -1.79 -27.15
C GLN A 204 -4.54 -0.30 -27.53
N THR A 205 -3.74 0.53 -26.85
CA THR A 205 -3.62 1.96 -27.16
C THR A 205 -2.32 2.25 -27.91
N ASP A 206 -2.29 3.34 -28.68
CA ASP A 206 -1.02 3.84 -29.21
C ASP A 206 -0.18 4.45 -28.07
N ARG A 207 0.87 3.70 -27.70
CA ARG A 207 1.82 3.96 -26.62
C ARG A 207 3.12 4.58 -27.11
N CYS A 208 3.12 5.24 -28.27
CA CYS A 208 4.30 5.88 -28.86
C CYS A 208 5.47 4.91 -29.09
N LEU A 209 5.17 3.65 -29.43
CA LEU A 209 6.21 2.62 -29.59
C LEU A 209 7.13 2.88 -30.79
N HIS A 210 6.61 3.53 -31.83
CA HIS A 210 7.35 3.92 -33.03
C HIS A 210 8.39 5.03 -32.76
N ALA A 211 8.18 5.86 -31.73
CA ALA A 211 9.07 6.99 -31.39
C ALA A 211 10.24 6.60 -30.48
N ARG A 212 10.46 5.31 -30.22
CA ARG A 212 11.44 4.77 -29.26
C ARG A 212 12.84 4.61 -29.87
N HIS A 213 13.33 5.61 -30.59
CA HIS A 213 14.68 5.62 -31.15
C HIS A 213 15.74 5.84 -30.07
#